data_AF-A0A3T1ALY1-F1
#
_entry.id   AF-A0A3T1ALY1-F1
#
_cell.length_a   1.000
_cell.length_b   1.000
_cell.length_c   1.000
_cell.angle_alpha   90.00
_cell.angle_beta   90.00
_cell.angle_gamma   90.00
#
_symmetry.space_group_name_H-M   'P 1'
#
loop_
_entity.id
_entity.type
_entity.pdbx_description
1 polymer ?
#
loop_
_entity_poly.entity_id
_entity_poly.type
_entity_poly.pdbx_seq_one_letter_code
_entity_poly.pdbx_strand_id
1 'polypeptide(L)'
;MTDYLADTSAVWRLLRGQIGGLWSRLVAQGVVAICPPVESELMVGGRAGRDFEPFTAVLRRTFAWVLSLDDPWRQVLAVQRELIKIDQGLRRRTAGSVTISP
;
A
#
# COMPACT_ATOMS: atom_id res chain seq x y z
N MET A 1 1.86 20.38 0.10
CA MET A 1 0.87 19.53 0.81
C MET A 1 0.64 18.33 -0.08
N THR A 2 0.68 17.12 0.46
CA THR A 2 0.58 15.89 -0.33
C THR A 2 -0.77 15.26 -0.07
N ASP A 3 -1.55 15.05 -1.13
CA ASP A 3 -2.95 14.63 -1.00
C ASP A 3 -3.15 13.13 -1.22
N TYR A 4 -2.15 12.47 -1.82
CA TYR A 4 -2.19 11.06 -2.14
C TYR A 4 -0.96 10.33 -1.59
N LEU A 5 -1.19 9.19 -0.94
CA LEU A 5 -0.13 8.24 -0.57
C LEU A 5 -0.22 7.03 -1.50
N ALA A 6 0.82 6.81 -2.30
CA ALA A 6 0.88 5.70 -3.24
C ALA A 6 1.26 4.40 -2.52
N ASP A 7 0.39 3.41 -2.61
CA ASP A 7 0.70 2.03 -2.26
C ASP A 7 1.75 1.41 -3.21
N THR A 8 2.49 0.40 -2.76
CA THR A 8 3.49 -0.33 -3.55
C THR A 8 2.95 -0.78 -4.90
N SER A 9 1.71 -1.26 -4.93
CA SER A 9 1.07 -1.73 -6.16
C SER A 9 0.73 -0.59 -7.13
N ALA A 10 0.51 0.63 -6.63
CA ALA A 10 0.32 1.82 -7.45
C ALA A 10 1.64 2.32 -8.02
N VAL A 11 2.72 2.30 -7.22
CA VAL A 11 4.08 2.63 -7.68
C VAL A 11 4.51 1.71 -8.83
N TRP A 12 4.33 0.39 -8.70
CA TRP A 12 4.66 -0.53 -9.78
C TRP A 12 3.87 -0.27 -11.07
N ARG A 13 2.58 0.06 -10.96
CA ARG A 13 1.75 0.38 -12.13
C ARG A 13 2.18 1.69 -12.80
N LEU A 14 2.55 2.71 -12.02
CA LEU A 14 3.15 3.95 -12.53
C LEU A 14 4.43 3.66 -13.32
N LEU A 15 5.37 2.94 -12.71
CA LEU A 15 6.66 2.63 -13.30
C LEU A 15 6.53 1.77 -14.57
N ARG A 16 5.49 0.94 -14.66
CA ARG A 16 5.19 0.10 -15.83
C ARG A 16 4.32 0.79 -16.88
N GLY A 17 3.92 2.04 -16.67
CA GLY A 17 3.03 2.77 -17.58
C GLY A 17 1.61 2.18 -17.66
N GLN A 18 1.18 1.46 -16.62
CA GLN A 18 -0.12 0.76 -16.57
C GLN A 18 -1.26 1.64 -16.03
N ILE A 19 -1.00 2.92 -15.76
CA ILE A 19 -2.04 3.87 -15.33
C ILE A 19 -2.00 5.14 -16.18
N GLY A 20 -3.18 5.78 -16.30
CA GLY A 20 -3.40 6.89 -17.22
C GLY A 20 -2.56 8.14 -16.91
N GLY A 21 -2.37 8.99 -17.93
CA GLY A 21 -1.48 10.16 -17.88
C GLY A 21 -1.82 11.22 -16.82
N LEU A 22 -3.04 11.21 -16.27
CA LEU A 22 -3.39 12.02 -15.10
C LEU A 22 -2.45 11.74 -13.92
N TRP A 23 -2.18 10.47 -13.63
CA TRP A 23 -1.36 10.09 -12.48
C TRP A 23 0.10 10.50 -12.67
N SER A 24 0.64 10.36 -13.88
CA SER A 24 1.98 10.87 -14.21
C SER A 24 2.09 12.38 -13.98
N ARG A 25 1.03 13.14 -14.31
CA ARG A 25 0.97 14.58 -14.05
C ARG A 25 0.93 14.90 -12.55
N LEU A 26 0.13 14.18 -11.78
CA LEU A 26 0.03 14.37 -10.32
C LEU A 26 1.35 14.04 -9.61
N VAL A 27 2.05 12.98 -10.06
CA VAL A 27 3.40 12.66 -9.59
C VAL A 27 4.37 13.80 -9.91
N ALA A 28 4.38 14.30 -11.15
CA ALA A 28 5.23 15.42 -11.55
C ALA A 28 4.91 16.73 -10.80
N GLN A 29 3.69 16.89 -10.28
CA GLN A 29 3.28 18.02 -9.44
C GLN A 29 3.68 17.85 -7.97
N GLY A 30 4.25 16.71 -7.57
CA GLY A 30 4.67 16.43 -6.20
C GLY A 30 3.52 16.19 -5.22
N VAL A 31 2.30 15.97 -5.70
CA VAL A 31 1.11 15.73 -4.83
C VAL A 31 0.90 14.25 -4.48
N VAL A 32 1.73 13.36 -5.03
CA VAL A 32 1.76 11.93 -4.73
C VAL A 32 3.02 11.62 -3.91
N ALA A 33 2.83 11.07 -2.71
CA ALA A 33 3.90 10.64 -1.83
C ALA A 33 4.07 9.12 -1.75
N ILE A 34 5.24 8.73 -1.28
CA ILE A 34 5.52 7.40 -0.70
C ILE A 34 5.97 7.56 0.76
N CYS A 35 5.96 6.45 1.50
CA CYS A 35 6.37 6.39 2.90
C CYS A 35 7.36 5.24 3.13
N PRO A 36 8.03 5.18 4.31
CA PRO A 36 9.05 4.17 4.58
C PRO A 36 8.60 2.71 4.38
N PRO A 37 7.38 2.29 4.78
CA PRO A 37 6.88 0.94 4.48
C PRO A 37 6.85 0.62 2.97
N VAL A 38 6.37 1.55 2.14
CA VAL A 38 6.31 1.36 0.68
C VAL A 38 7.70 1.26 0.08
N GLU A 39 8.64 2.10 0.53
CA GLU A 39 10.05 2.02 0.12
C GLU A 39 10.65 0.63 0.46
N SER A 40 10.37 0.12 1.67
CA SER A 40 10.81 -1.22 2.10
C SER A 40 10.21 -2.36 1.28
N GLU A 41 8.97 -2.26 0.84
CA GLU A 41 8.34 -3.29 -0.01
C GLU A 41 8.93 -3.27 -1.44
N LEU A 42 9.22 -2.08 -1.95
CA LEU A 42 9.85 -1.88 -3.25
C LEU A 42 11.29 -2.43 -3.30
N MET A 43 12.02 -2.43 -2.17
CA MET A 43 13.31 -3.12 -2.01
C MET A 43 13.23 -4.60 -2.36
N VAL A 44 12.21 -5.26 -1.84
CA VAL A 44 12.02 -6.70 -2.00
C VAL A 44 11.56 -7.01 -3.43
N GLY A 45 10.67 -6.19 -3.99
CA GLY A 45 10.20 -6.35 -5.37
C GLY A 45 11.26 -6.05 -6.44
N GLY A 46 12.23 -5.18 -6.16
CA GLY A 46 13.32 -4.82 -7.08
C GLY A 46 14.50 -5.79 -7.12
N ARG A 47 14.51 -6.80 -6.24
CA ARG A 47 15.69 -7.60 -5.85
C ARG A 47 16.19 -8.63 -6.89
N ALA A 48 15.79 -8.54 -8.15
CA ALA A 48 16.34 -9.34 -9.23
C ALA A 48 17.74 -8.84 -9.66
N GLY A 49 18.71 -8.86 -8.73
CA GLY A 49 20.14 -8.64 -9.02
C GLY A 49 20.57 -7.20 -9.32
N ARG A 50 19.76 -6.18 -9.02
CA ARG A 50 20.12 -4.77 -9.23
C ARG A 50 20.46 -4.05 -7.93
N ASP A 51 21.38 -3.10 -8.04
CA ASP A 51 21.70 -2.15 -6.99
C ASP A 51 20.44 -1.37 -6.60
N PHE A 52 20.15 -1.34 -5.30
CA PHE A 52 18.94 -0.76 -4.75
C PHE A 52 19.09 0.76 -4.52
N GLU A 53 20.31 1.25 -4.30
CA GLU A 53 20.54 2.68 -4.02
C GLU A 53 20.12 3.59 -5.20
N PRO A 54 20.50 3.30 -6.47
CA PRO A 54 20.05 4.11 -7.61
C PRO A 54 18.53 4.10 -7.78
N PHE A 55 17.88 2.97 -7.52
CA PHE A 55 16.43 2.85 -7.63
C PHE A 55 15.73 3.70 -6.56
N THR A 56 16.23 3.68 -5.34
CA THR A 56 15.72 4.50 -4.22
C THR A 56 15.90 5.98 -4.48
N ALA A 57 17.06 6.38 -5.01
CA ALA A 57 17.32 7.77 -5.38
C ALA A 57 16.33 8.27 -6.45
N VAL A 58 15.98 7.42 -7.43
CA VAL A 58 14.94 7.74 -8.42
C VAL A 58 13.57 7.87 -7.77
N LEU A 59 13.20 6.96 -6.87
CA LEU A 59 11.92 7.01 -6.16
C LEU A 59 11.78 8.30 -5.33
N ARG A 60 12.81 8.65 -4.55
CA ARG A 60 12.82 9.86 -3.71
C ARG A 60 12.85 11.17 -4.51
N ARG A 61 13.28 11.14 -5.78
CA ARG A 61 13.17 12.28 -6.72
C ARG A 61 11.82 12.35 -7.42
N THR A 62 11.15 11.22 -7.57
CA THR A 62 9.90 11.10 -8.34
C THR A 62 8.68 11.39 -7.47
N PHE A 63 8.71 10.95 -6.22
CA PHE A 63 7.60 11.08 -5.28
C PHE A 63 7.96 12.00 -4.13
N ALA A 64 6.95 12.69 -3.60
CA ALA A 64 7.10 13.29 -2.28
C ALA A 64 7.36 12.20 -1.23
N TRP A 65 8.03 12.55 -0.15
CA TRP A 65 8.36 11.60 0.92
C TRP A 65 7.76 12.09 2.23
N VAL A 66 6.92 11.27 2.84
CA VAL A 66 6.24 11.61 4.10
C VAL A 66 6.64 10.63 5.19
N LEU A 67 6.98 11.18 6.36
CA LEU A 67 7.14 10.39 7.57
C LEU A 67 5.78 9.79 7.94
N SER A 68 5.82 8.55 8.41
CA SER A 68 4.62 7.89 8.92
C SER A 68 4.04 8.67 10.10
N LEU A 69 2.73 8.56 10.30
CA LEU A 69 1.98 9.15 11.43
C LEU A 69 2.66 8.86 12.77
N ASP A 70 2.40 9.68 13.78
CA ASP A 70 2.79 9.38 15.16
C ASP A 70 2.16 8.04 15.60
N ASP A 71 3.01 7.08 15.93
CA ASP A 71 2.64 5.70 16.30
C ASP A 71 1.69 5.00 15.29
N PRO A 72 2.19 4.67 14.08
CA PRO A 72 1.37 4.06 13.04
C PRO A 72 0.92 2.64 13.41
N TRP A 73 1.70 1.96 14.27
CA TRP A 73 1.45 0.58 14.67
C TRP A 73 0.21 0.44 15.51
N ARG A 74 -0.08 1.40 16.38
CA ARG A 74 -1.34 1.40 17.14
C ARG A 74 -2.57 1.38 16.23
N GLN A 75 -2.58 2.21 15.19
CA GLN A 75 -3.69 2.26 14.23
C GLN A 75 -3.76 1.00 13.38
N VAL A 76 -2.62 0.53 12.87
CA VAL A 76 -2.55 -0.72 12.09
C VAL A 76 -3.12 -1.89 12.90
N LEU A 77 -2.69 -2.05 14.16
CA LEU A 77 -3.17 -3.13 15.02
C LEU A 77 -4.66 -2.99 15.36
N ALA A 78 -5.16 -1.76 15.54
CA ALA A 78 -6.58 -1.53 15.78
C ALA A 78 -7.43 -1.97 14.57
N VAL A 79 -7.05 -1.54 13.36
CA VAL A 79 -7.73 -1.93 12.11
C VAL A 79 -7.68 -3.45 11.91
N GLN A 80 -6.52 -4.08 12.11
CA GLN A 80 -6.37 -5.53 11.96
C GLN A 80 -7.27 -6.31 12.92
N ARG A 81 -7.38 -5.87 14.18
CA ARG A 81 -8.30 -6.49 15.15
C ARG A 81 -9.75 -6.40 14.72
N GLU A 82 -10.18 -5.26 14.17
CA GLU A 82 -11.55 -5.11 13.66
C GLU A 82 -11.81 -5.98 12.43
N LEU A 83 -10.85 -6.08 11.50
CA LEU A 83 -10.98 -6.97 10.34
C LEU A 83 -11.11 -8.45 10.75
N ILE A 84 -10.34 -8.89 11.75
CA ILE A 84 -10.45 -10.26 12.30
C ILE A 84 -11.84 -10.50 12.90
N LYS A 85 -12.39 -9.55 13.67
CA LYS A 85 -13.74 -9.67 14.23
C LYS A 85 -14.80 -9.77 13.13
N ILE A 86 -14.68 -8.97 12.08
CA ILE A 86 -15.58 -8.99 10.92
C ILE A 86 -15.52 -10.35 10.22
N ASP A 87 -14.32 -10.88 9.94
CA ASP A 87 -14.14 -12.20 9.32
C ASP A 87 -14.75 -13.32 10.17
N GLN A 88 -14.50 -13.33 11.48
CA GLN A 88 -15.08 -14.32 12.40
C GLN A 88 -16.61 -14.23 12.45
N GLY A 89 -17.18 -13.02 12.44
CA GLY A 89 -18.62 -12.80 12.34
C GLY A 89 -19.20 -13.31 11.02
N LEU A 90 -18.52 -13.06 9.90
CA LEU A 90 -18.92 -13.54 8.57
C LEU A 90 -18.89 -15.08 8.50
N ARG A 91 -17.84 -15.71 9.03
CA ARG A 91 -17.70 -17.19 9.10
C ARG A 91 -18.78 -17.84 9.96
N ARG A 92 -19.16 -17.23 11.09
CA ARG A 92 -20.27 -17.72 11.93
C ARG A 92 -21.61 -17.62 11.21
N ARG A 93 -21.82 -16.58 10.40
CA ARG A 93 -23.04 -16.39 9.60
C ARG A 93 -23.15 -17.38 8.44
N THR A 94 -22.04 -17.75 7.81
CA THR A 94 -22.04 -18.79 6.75
C THR A 94 -22.08 -20.20 7.30
N ALA A 95 -21.60 -20.45 8.53
CA ALA A 95 -21.71 -21.75 9.20
C ALA A 95 -23.12 -22.02 9.79
N GLY A 96 -23.95 -20.99 9.97
CA GLY A 96 -25.30 -21.11 10.52
C GLY A 96 -26.39 -21.20 9.45
N SER A 97 -26.45 -22.29 8.69
CA SER A 97 -27.68 -22.80 8.04
C SER A 97 -27.38 -24.02 7.15
N VAL A 98 -27.21 -25.19 7.77
CA VAL A 98 -27.67 -26.47 7.20
C VAL A 98 -28.18 -27.31 8.37
N THR A 99 -29.45 -27.15 8.71
CA THR A 99 -30.21 -28.18 9.44
C THR A 99 -30.96 -28.96 8.38
N ILE A 100 -30.43 -30.13 8.00
CA ILE A 100 -31.20 -31.13 7.26
C ILE A 100 -32.06 -31.83 8.31
N SER A 101 -33.35 -31.51 8.34
CA SER A 101 -34.33 -32.31 9.08
C SER A 101 -34.52 -33.68 8.39
N PRO A 102 -34.73 -34.75 9.17
CA PRO A 102 -34.81 -36.13 8.67
C PRO A 102 -36.04 -36.39 7.80
#